data_AF-A0AAN7M0J2-F1
#
_entry.id   AF-A0AAN7M0J2-F1
#
_cell.length_a   1.000
_cell.length_b   1.000
_cell.length_c   1.000
_cell.angle_alpha   90.00
_cell.angle_beta   90.00
_cell.angle_gamma   90.00
#
_symmetry.space_group_name_H-M   'P 1'
#
loop_
_entity.id
_entity.type
_entity.pdbx_description
1 polymer ?
#
loop_
_entity_poly.entity_id
_entity_poly.type
_entity_poly.pdbx_seq_one_letter_code
_entity_poly.pdbx_strand_id
1 'polypeptide(L)'
;MHLKRKVPSLVDLCVRTAIDNVRYLGDVGETDLDLLEHILPHCTVDQLMHIENSTVGRDLSPVTDKLWKKFYEKQFGTENANLVMKRMKQNNASFKWIKLYEAKLKDVEEAQNKSLDRIRQLYKKEDALITQASSFISIFKHQLVIK
;
A
#
# COMPACT_ATOMS: atom_id res chain seq x y z
N MET A 1 -26.35 25.53 20.07
CA MET A 1 -27.09 25.46 18.78
C MET A 1 -27.65 24.06 18.63
N HIS A 2 -28.97 23.88 18.70
CA HIS A 2 -29.62 22.61 18.39
C HIS A 2 -29.63 22.44 16.86
N LEU A 3 -28.73 21.62 16.31
CA LEU A 3 -28.87 21.15 14.94
C LEU A 3 -30.17 20.33 14.89
N LYS A 4 -31.21 20.88 14.25
CA LYS A 4 -32.43 20.10 13.95
C LYS A 4 -32.00 18.88 13.17
N ARG A 5 -32.06 17.70 13.79
CA ARG A 5 -31.73 16.43 13.13
C ARG A 5 -32.76 16.23 12.02
N LYS A 6 -32.35 16.45 10.77
CA LYS A 6 -33.15 16.09 9.60
C LYS A 6 -33.41 14.58 9.68
N VAL A 7 -34.66 14.16 9.54
CA VAL A 7 -35.01 12.75 9.47
C VAL A 7 -34.26 12.16 8.26
N PRO A 8 -33.43 11.13 8.45
CA PRO A 8 -32.65 10.56 7.35
C PRO A 8 -33.58 9.94 6.32
N SER A 9 -33.24 10.11 5.04
CA SER A 9 -33.88 9.38 3.96
C SER A 9 -33.48 7.89 4.00
N LEU A 10 -34.18 7.05 3.24
CA LEU A 10 -33.78 5.65 3.06
C LEU A 10 -32.35 5.55 2.51
N VAL A 11 -31.99 6.41 1.55
CA VAL A 11 -30.63 6.46 0.97
C VAL A 11 -29.60 6.78 2.05
N ASP A 12 -29.87 7.78 2.92
CA ASP A 12 -28.97 8.12 4.03
C ASP A 12 -28.75 6.93 4.97
N LEU A 13 -29.80 6.15 5.24
CA LEU A 13 -29.72 4.95 6.08
C LEU A 13 -28.90 3.84 5.40
N CYS A 14 -29.12 3.61 4.11
CA CYS A 14 -28.35 2.63 3.32
C CYS A 14 -26.86 2.99 3.26
N VAL A 15 -26.53 4.25 2.97
CA VAL A 15 -25.13 4.73 2.93
C VAL A 15 -24.47 4.54 4.29
N ARG A 16 -25.11 4.97 5.38
CA ARG A 16 -24.56 4.80 6.74
C ARG A 16 -24.31 3.34 7.07
N THR A 17 -25.30 2.48 6.79
CA THR A 17 -25.19 1.05 7.08
C THR A 17 -24.08 0.40 6.25
N ALA A 18 -23.93 0.79 4.98
CA ALA A 18 -22.86 0.30 4.12
C ALA A 18 -21.47 0.76 4.60
N ILE A 19 -21.33 2.01 5.03
CA ILE A 19 -20.08 2.54 5.62
C ILE A 19 -19.72 1.77 6.90
N ASP A 20 -20.68 1.56 7.81
CA ASP A 20 -20.45 0.85 9.06
C ASP A 20 -20.03 -0.62 8.84
N ASN A 21 -20.39 -1.17 7.68
CA ASN A 21 -20.12 -2.56 7.28
C ASN A 21 -19.12 -2.67 6.12
N VAL A 22 -18.34 -1.61 5.84
CA VAL A 22 -17.43 -1.54 4.68
C VAL A 22 -16.45 -2.71 4.60
N ARG A 23 -16.03 -3.26 5.74
CA ARG A 23 -15.13 -4.43 5.83
C ARG A 23 -15.70 -5.73 5.26
N TYR A 24 -17.01 -5.79 5.03
CA TYR A 24 -17.71 -6.94 4.48
C TYR A 24 -18.08 -6.75 3.00
N LEU A 25 -17.73 -5.59 2.41
CA LEU A 25 -17.97 -5.32 1.00
C LEU A 25 -16.91 -6.01 0.13
N GLY A 26 -17.37 -6.76 -0.86
CA GLY A 26 -16.55 -7.39 -1.90
C GLY A 26 -17.03 -6.94 -3.28
N ASP A 27 -17.84 -7.75 -3.95
CA ASP A 27 -18.49 -7.37 -5.20
C ASP A 27 -19.63 -6.37 -4.97
N VAL A 28 -19.63 -5.25 -5.72
CA VAL A 28 -20.68 -4.21 -5.65
C VAL A 28 -21.76 -4.36 -6.73
N GLY A 29 -21.66 -5.37 -7.60
CA GLY A 29 -22.65 -5.66 -8.65
C GLY A 29 -22.98 -4.44 -9.50
N GLU A 30 -24.27 -4.21 -9.79
CA GLU A 30 -24.78 -3.07 -10.58
C GLU A 30 -25.17 -1.85 -9.72
N THR A 31 -24.68 -1.76 -8.48
CA THR A 31 -25.02 -0.66 -7.56
C THR A 31 -24.69 0.70 -8.16
N ASP A 32 -25.63 1.64 -8.11
CA ASP A 32 -25.47 2.98 -8.69
C ASP A 32 -24.13 3.68 -8.32
N LEU A 33 -23.50 4.33 -9.30
CA LEU A 33 -22.18 4.96 -9.13
C LEU A 33 -22.22 6.14 -8.14
N ASP A 34 -23.33 6.88 -8.09
CA ASP A 34 -23.48 8.00 -7.14
C ASP A 34 -23.58 7.47 -5.72
N LEU A 35 -24.25 6.32 -5.52
CA LEU A 35 -24.27 5.65 -4.22
C LEU A 35 -22.88 5.17 -3.80
N LEU A 36 -22.11 4.59 -4.74
CA LEU A 36 -20.73 4.17 -4.49
C LEU A 36 -19.80 5.36 -4.19
N GLU A 37 -20.04 6.53 -4.78
CA GLU A 37 -19.28 7.75 -4.50
C GLU A 37 -19.42 8.21 -3.04
N HIS A 38 -20.51 7.85 -2.36
CA HIS A 38 -20.70 8.13 -0.94
C HIS A 38 -20.11 7.06 -0.01
N ILE A 39 -19.96 5.80 -0.47
CA ILE A 39 -19.53 4.68 0.36
C ILE A 39 -18.02 4.44 0.24
N LEU A 40 -17.52 4.31 -1.00
CA LEU A 40 -16.13 3.92 -1.29
C LEU A 40 -15.05 4.86 -0.72
N PRO A 41 -15.27 6.17 -0.52
CA PRO A 41 -14.27 7.04 0.15
C PRO A 41 -13.95 6.64 1.59
N HIS A 42 -14.79 5.82 2.22
CA HIS A 42 -14.58 5.34 3.59
C HIS A 42 -13.80 4.02 3.65
N CYS A 43 -13.48 3.42 2.50
CA CYS A 43 -12.66 2.21 2.42
C CYS A 43 -11.20 2.52 2.78
N THR A 44 -10.52 1.54 3.38
CA THR A 44 -9.05 1.49 3.38
C THR A 44 -8.54 1.10 1.99
N VAL A 45 -7.22 1.24 1.78
CA VAL A 45 -6.57 0.77 0.54
C VAL A 45 -6.90 -0.70 0.26
N ASP A 46 -6.73 -1.56 1.25
CA ASP A 46 -6.92 -3.01 1.09
C ASP A 46 -8.38 -3.36 0.78
N GLN A 47 -9.32 -2.65 1.42
CA GLN A 47 -10.75 -2.82 1.16
C GLN A 47 -11.11 -2.38 -0.26
N LEU A 48 -10.63 -1.21 -0.71
CA LEU A 48 -10.90 -0.73 -2.06
C LEU A 48 -10.26 -1.65 -3.12
N MET A 49 -9.04 -2.15 -2.84
CA MET A 49 -8.37 -3.12 -3.70
C MET A 49 -9.15 -4.44 -3.79
N HIS A 50 -9.68 -4.92 -2.67
CA HIS A 50 -10.50 -6.12 -2.64
C HIS A 50 -11.78 -5.97 -3.45
N ILE A 51 -12.47 -4.82 -3.34
CA ILE A 51 -13.68 -4.51 -4.09
C ILE A 51 -13.42 -4.49 -5.61
N GLU A 52 -12.37 -3.77 -6.04
CA GLU A 52 -11.96 -3.69 -7.45
C GLU A 52 -11.62 -5.06 -8.03
N ASN A 53 -10.96 -5.93 -7.24
CA ASN A 53 -10.58 -7.27 -7.69
C ASN A 53 -11.76 -8.26 -7.69
N SER A 54 -12.76 -8.03 -6.84
CA SER A 54 -13.91 -8.92 -6.66
C SER A 54 -15.08 -8.56 -7.59
N THR A 55 -15.16 -7.30 -8.02
CA THR A 55 -16.18 -6.82 -8.96
C THR A 55 -15.76 -7.12 -10.39
N VAL A 56 -16.36 -8.15 -11.01
CA VAL A 56 -15.99 -8.60 -12.36
C VAL A 56 -16.93 -8.01 -13.41
N GLY A 57 -16.37 -7.52 -14.52
CA GLY A 57 -17.16 -7.08 -15.68
C GLY A 57 -17.69 -5.64 -15.60
N ARG A 58 -17.36 -4.90 -14.54
CA ARG A 58 -17.78 -3.51 -14.33
C ARG A 58 -16.57 -2.60 -14.10
N ASP A 59 -16.54 -1.44 -14.75
CA ASP A 59 -15.49 -0.44 -14.51
C ASP A 59 -15.88 0.52 -13.38
N LEU A 60 -15.19 0.43 -12.25
CA LEU A 60 -15.39 1.31 -11.09
C LEU A 60 -14.54 2.60 -11.15
N SER A 61 -13.65 2.71 -12.15
CA SER A 61 -12.74 3.85 -12.32
C SER A 61 -13.39 5.24 -12.25
N PRO A 62 -14.64 5.47 -12.75
CA PRO A 62 -15.28 6.78 -12.61
C PRO A 62 -15.37 7.28 -11.16
N VAL A 63 -15.47 6.35 -10.20
CA VAL A 63 -15.58 6.66 -8.77
C VAL A 63 -14.25 6.44 -8.05
N THR A 64 -13.49 5.41 -8.41
CA THR A 64 -12.33 4.96 -7.64
C THR A 64 -11.02 5.61 -8.05
N ASP A 65 -10.87 6.07 -9.31
CA ASP A 65 -9.58 6.58 -9.80
C ASP A 65 -9.10 7.80 -9.01
N LYS A 66 -10.03 8.69 -8.63
CA LYS A 66 -9.77 9.83 -7.72
C LYS A 66 -9.40 9.39 -6.30
N LEU A 67 -9.91 8.25 -5.84
CA LEU A 67 -9.57 7.69 -4.52
C LEU A 67 -8.16 7.08 -4.55
N TRP A 68 -7.84 6.34 -5.61
CA TRP A 68 -6.49 5.80 -5.82
C TRP A 68 -5.43 6.88 -5.91
N LYS A 69 -5.72 8.01 -6.56
CA LYS A 69 -4.84 9.18 -6.53
C LYS A 69 -4.59 9.69 -5.10
N LYS A 70 -5.64 9.83 -4.30
CA LYS A 70 -5.51 10.26 -2.88
C LYS A 70 -4.70 9.27 -2.05
N PHE A 71 -4.89 7.97 -2.25
CA PHE A 71 -4.07 6.95 -1.58
C PHE A 71 -2.61 7.03 -2.00
N TYR A 72 -2.34 7.22 -3.29
CA TYR A 72 -0.99 7.42 -3.80
C TYR A 72 -0.31 8.63 -3.15
N GLU A 73 -1.00 9.77 -3.12
CA GLU A 73 -0.50 11.00 -2.49
C GLU A 73 -0.26 10.82 -0.99
N LYS A 74 -1.17 10.13 -0.29
CA LYS A 74 -1.06 9.87 1.14
C LYS A 74 0.13 8.96 1.47
N GLN A 75 0.39 7.94 0.65
CA GLN A 75 1.42 6.96 0.94
C GLN A 75 2.81 7.37 0.41
N PHE A 76 2.88 7.97 -0.77
CA PHE A 76 4.14 8.28 -1.45
C PHE A 76 4.44 9.78 -1.50
N GLY A 77 3.53 10.64 -1.06
CA GLY A 77 3.68 12.09 -1.07
C GLY A 77 3.19 12.74 -2.37
N THR A 78 2.71 13.97 -2.23
CA THR A 78 2.17 14.78 -3.33
C THR A 78 3.20 15.09 -4.42
N GLU A 79 4.47 15.26 -4.06
CA GLU A 79 5.55 15.51 -5.03
C GLU A 79 5.72 14.34 -6.02
N ASN A 80 5.67 13.10 -5.52
CA ASN A 80 5.73 11.91 -6.36
C ASN A 80 4.52 11.81 -7.29
N ALA A 81 3.32 12.10 -6.78
CA ALA A 81 2.10 12.12 -7.61
C ALA A 81 2.19 13.19 -8.73
N ASN A 82 2.71 14.38 -8.41
CA ASN A 82 2.93 15.45 -9.39
C ASN A 82 3.94 15.04 -10.47
N LEU A 83 5.01 14.34 -10.10
CA LEU A 83 5.99 13.82 -11.04
C LEU A 83 5.36 12.81 -12.01
N VAL A 84 4.52 11.91 -11.49
CA VAL A 84 3.78 10.93 -12.32
C VAL A 84 2.85 11.64 -13.30
N MET A 85 2.06 12.62 -12.83
CA MET A 85 1.19 13.42 -13.71
C MET A 85 1.98 14.19 -14.78
N LYS A 86 3.14 14.74 -14.42
CA LYS A 86 4.03 15.43 -15.37
C LYS A 86 4.52 14.47 -16.46
N ARG A 87 4.96 13.26 -16.08
CA ARG A 87 5.43 12.23 -17.02
C ARG A 87 4.32 11.74 -17.94
N MET A 88 3.12 11.52 -17.41
CA MET A 88 1.93 11.19 -18.19
C MET A 88 1.65 12.22 -19.27
N LYS A 89 1.66 13.51 -18.88
CA LYS A 89 1.45 14.62 -19.81
C LYS A 89 2.55 14.70 -20.88
N GLN A 90 3.81 14.51 -20.49
CA GLN A 90 4.95 14.54 -21.43
C GLN A 90 4.89 13.41 -22.45
N ASN A 91 4.44 12.22 -22.04
CA ASN A 91 4.38 11.04 -22.89
C ASN A 91 3.03 10.87 -23.59
N ASN A 92 2.11 11.84 -23.44
CA ASN A 92 0.73 11.76 -23.92
C ASN A 92 0.02 10.44 -23.54
N ALA A 93 0.27 9.96 -22.32
CA ALA A 93 -0.23 8.70 -21.82
C ALA A 93 -1.16 8.93 -20.63
N SER A 94 -2.22 8.13 -20.55
CA SER A 94 -3.15 8.10 -19.41
C SER A 94 -3.17 6.68 -18.84
N PHE A 95 -2.97 6.56 -17.53
CA PHE A 95 -3.03 5.30 -16.81
C PHE A 95 -3.93 5.46 -15.59
N LYS A 96 -4.66 4.39 -15.26
CA LYS A 96 -5.45 4.33 -14.02
C LYS A 96 -4.53 4.41 -12.80
N TRP A 97 -4.92 5.19 -11.79
CA TRP A 97 -4.12 5.39 -10.59
C TRP A 97 -3.90 4.10 -9.80
N ILE A 98 -4.82 3.13 -9.86
CA ILE A 98 -4.62 1.80 -9.28
C ILE A 98 -3.37 1.10 -9.85
N LYS A 99 -3.13 1.19 -11.16
CA LYS A 99 -1.95 0.58 -11.80
C LYS A 99 -0.66 1.28 -11.42
N LEU A 100 -0.69 2.60 -11.29
CA LEU A 100 0.46 3.37 -10.78
C LEU A 100 0.77 3.03 -9.34
N TYR A 101 -0.27 2.83 -8.52
CA TYR A 101 -0.16 2.48 -7.12
C TYR A 101 0.45 1.08 -6.96
N GLU A 102 -0.08 0.07 -7.66
CA GLU A 102 0.45 -1.29 -7.68
C GLU A 102 1.92 -1.34 -8.14
N ALA A 103 2.26 -0.62 -9.21
CA ALA A 103 3.63 -0.56 -9.71
C ALA A 103 4.58 0.08 -8.68
N LYS A 104 4.17 1.19 -8.06
CA LYS A 104 4.98 1.87 -7.05
C LYS A 104 5.17 1.04 -5.78
N LEU A 105 4.15 0.27 -5.37
CA LEU A 105 4.27 -0.67 -4.25
C LEU A 105 5.36 -1.71 -4.52
N LYS A 106 5.37 -2.32 -5.71
CA LYS A 106 6.40 -3.29 -6.11
C LYS A 106 7.80 -2.67 -6.10
N ASP A 107 7.96 -1.46 -6.64
CA ASP A 107 9.25 -0.74 -6.62
C ASP A 107 9.77 -0.53 -5.19
N VAL A 108 8.87 -0.17 -4.26
CA VAL A 108 9.22 0.05 -2.85
C VAL A 108 9.59 -1.25 -2.17
N GLU A 109 8.82 -2.32 -2.38
CA GLU A 109 9.09 -3.65 -1.84
C GLU A 109 10.46 -4.17 -2.32
N GLU A 110 10.75 -4.05 -3.61
CA GLU A 110 12.06 -4.45 -4.16
C GLU A 110 13.22 -3.65 -3.57
N ALA A 111 13.06 -2.33 -3.40
CA ALA A 111 14.07 -1.49 -2.79
C ALA A 111 14.32 -1.87 -1.31
N GLN A 112 13.25 -2.17 -0.57
CA GLN A 112 13.32 -2.65 0.81
C GLN A 112 14.05 -4.00 0.88
N ASN A 113 13.67 -4.97 0.04
CA ASN A 113 14.31 -6.29 0.00
C ASN A 113 15.81 -6.19 -0.31
N LYS A 114 16.20 -5.38 -1.30
CA LYS A 114 17.61 -5.12 -1.60
C LYS A 114 18.37 -4.52 -0.41
N SER A 115 17.74 -3.61 0.34
CA SER A 115 18.34 -3.02 1.54
C SER A 115 18.51 -4.04 2.67
N LEU A 116 17.52 -4.90 2.90
CA LEU A 116 17.57 -5.97 3.90
C LEU A 116 18.64 -7.00 3.55
N ASP A 117 18.77 -7.36 2.27
CA ASP A 117 19.79 -8.30 1.83
C ASP A 117 21.20 -7.74 2.00
N ARG A 118 21.39 -6.44 1.74
CA ARG A 118 22.66 -5.76 2.03
C ARG A 118 23.01 -5.82 3.51
N ILE A 119 22.04 -5.58 4.40
CA ILE A 119 22.23 -5.66 5.85
C ILE A 119 22.59 -7.10 6.26
N ARG A 120 21.87 -8.11 5.76
CA ARG A 120 22.16 -9.53 6.03
C ARG A 120 23.57 -9.93 5.61
N GLN A 121 24.04 -9.43 4.47
CA GLN A 121 25.41 -9.70 4.00
C GLN A 121 26.47 -9.11 4.94
N LEU A 122 26.23 -7.92 5.49
CA LEU A 122 27.15 -7.29 6.45
C LEU A 122 27.25 -8.10 7.73
N TYR A 123 26.12 -8.54 8.30
CA TYR A 123 26.11 -9.40 9.50
C TYR A 123 26.84 -10.73 9.27
N LYS A 124 26.58 -11.42 8.15
CA LYS A 124 27.28 -12.66 7.79
C LYS A 124 28.80 -12.47 7.70
N LYS A 125 29.24 -11.33 7.17
CA LYS A 125 30.66 -11.00 7.05
C LYS A 125 31.29 -10.76 8.42
N GLU A 126 30.59 -10.05 9.30
CA GLU A 126 31.04 -9.78 10.67
C GLU A 126 31.12 -11.07 11.51
N ASP A 127 30.10 -11.92 11.47
CA ASP A 127 30.09 -13.22 12.15
C ASP A 127 31.25 -14.12 11.69
N ALA A 128 31.54 -14.12 10.39
CA ALA A 128 32.68 -14.87 9.85
C ALA A 128 34.03 -14.35 10.40
N LEU A 129 34.19 -13.03 10.51
CA LEU A 129 35.39 -12.42 11.09
C LEU A 129 35.52 -12.74 12.59
N ILE A 130 34.43 -12.69 13.35
CA ILE A 130 34.41 -13.04 14.78
C ILE A 130 34.77 -14.52 14.97
N THR A 131 34.21 -15.40 14.16
CA THR A 131 34.49 -16.85 14.20
C THR A 131 35.96 -17.13 13.89
N GLN A 132 36.50 -16.45 12.88
CA GLN A 132 37.91 -16.56 12.51
C GLN A 132 38.83 -16.05 13.63
N ALA A 133 38.56 -14.87 14.19
CA ALA A 133 39.33 -14.31 15.31
C ALA A 133 39.30 -15.22 16.54
N SER A 134 38.14 -15.79 16.87
CA SER A 134 37.96 -16.72 17.99
C SER A 134 38.79 -18.00 17.80
N SER A 135 38.85 -18.51 16.57
CA SER A 135 39.67 -19.67 16.21
C SER A 135 41.17 -19.39 16.40
N PHE A 136 41.64 -18.22 15.95
CA PHE A 136 43.03 -17.79 16.16
C PHE A 136 43.38 -17.67 17.65
N ILE A 137 42.52 -17.02 18.46
CA ILE A 137 42.74 -16.89 19.91
C ILE A 137 42.83 -18.27 20.58
N SER A 138 42.00 -19.23 20.16
CA SER A 138 42.03 -20.60 20.69
C SER A 138 43.36 -21.31 20.37
N ILE A 139 43.88 -21.15 19.15
CA ILE A 139 45.17 -21.73 18.75
C ILE A 139 46.32 -21.14 19.57
N PHE A 140 46.37 -19.80 19.70
CA PHE A 140 47.42 -19.13 20.47
C PHE A 140 47.41 -19.50 21.96
N LYS A 141 46.21 -19.63 22.57
CA LYS A 141 46.10 -20.11 23.95
C LYS A 141 46.66 -21.52 24.12
N HIS A 142 46.32 -22.45 23.22
CA HIS A 142 46.83 -23.83 23.28
C HIS A 142 48.35 -23.88 23.17
N GLN A 143 48.96 -23.01 22.35
CA GLN A 143 50.40 -22.96 22.13
C GLN A 143 51.19 -22.37 23.32
N LEU A 144 50.57 -21.48 24.10
CA LEU A 144 51.14 -20.91 25.32
C LEU A 144 51.09 -21.86 26.53
N VAL A 145 50.14 -22.80 26.55
CA VAL A 145 49.99 -23.78 27.64
C VAL A 145 50.98 -24.96 27.53
N ILE A 146 51.63 -25.14 26.37
CA ILE A 146 52.59 -26.24 26.10
C ILE A 146 54.06 -25.81 26.33
N LYS A 147 54.31 -24.60 26.85
CA LYS A 147 55.65 -24.15 27.31
C LYS A 147 55.68 -24.03 28.82
#